data_AF-A0A2N3DV04-F1
#
_entry.id   AF-A0A2N3DV04-F1
#
_cell.length_a   1.000
_cell.length_b   1.000
_cell.length_c   1.000
_cell.angle_alpha   90.00
_cell.angle_beta   90.00
_cell.angle_gamma   90.00
#
_symmetry.space_group_name_H-M   'P 1'
#
loop_
_entity.id
_entity.type
_entity.pdbx_description
1 polymer ?
#
loop_
_entity_poly.entity_id
_entity_poly.type
_entity_poly.pdbx_seq_one_letter_code
_entity_poly.pdbx_strand_id
1 'polypeptide(L)' 'ATCHVYVDADWIAKTGPAGEGLEKSMLEFAEDVNETSRLACQITLNDALDGLVLRLPDRQH' A
#
# COMPACT_ATOMS: atom_id res chain seq x y z
N ALA A 1 -3.47 -10.32 4.25
CA ALA A 1 -4.09 -8.99 4.45
C ALA A 1 -4.77 -8.56 3.16
N THR A 2 -6.08 -8.77 3.04
CA THR A 2 -6.83 -8.86 1.76
C THR A 2 -6.88 -7.60 0.87
N CYS A 3 -6.30 -6.48 1.29
CA CYS A 3 -6.21 -5.24 0.51
C CYS A 3 -4.77 -4.77 0.29
N HIS A 4 -3.79 -5.67 0.43
CA HIS A 4 -2.38 -5.34 0.23
C HIS A 4 -2.08 -4.98 -1.24
N VAL A 5 -1.32 -3.90 -1.43
CA VAL A 5 -0.88 -3.39 -2.72
C VAL A 5 0.56 -2.90 -2.62
N TYR A 6 1.26 -2.84 -3.74
CA TYR A 6 2.52 -2.11 -3.87
C TYR A 6 2.25 -0.77 -4.54
N VAL A 7 2.65 0.32 -3.90
CA VAL A 7 2.59 1.65 -4.51
C VAL A 7 3.76 1.79 -5.47
N ASP A 8 3.49 2.24 -6.71
CA ASP A 8 4.57 2.47 -7.65
C ASP A 8 5.54 3.56 -7.13
N ALA A 9 6.83 3.44 -7.43
CA ALA A 9 7.87 4.25 -6.81
C ALA A 9 7.66 5.77 -7.02
N ASP A 10 7.10 6.15 -8.18
CA ASP A 10 6.79 7.54 -8.52
C ASP A 10 5.66 8.14 -7.64
N TRP A 11 4.94 7.30 -6.90
CA TRP A 11 3.77 7.69 -6.10
C TRP A 11 4.00 7.62 -4.58
N ILE A 12 5.06 6.94 -4.12
CA ILE A 12 5.36 6.79 -2.68
C ILE A 12 5.43 8.14 -1.96
N ALA A 13 6.05 9.14 -2.57
CA ALA A 13 6.16 10.47 -1.96
C ALA A 13 4.80 11.16 -1.76
N LYS A 14 3.79 10.82 -2.57
CA LYS A 14 2.44 11.40 -2.50
C LYS A 14 1.51 10.61 -1.59
N THR A 15 1.58 9.28 -1.60
CA THR A 15 0.76 8.42 -0.74
C THR A 15 1.29 8.30 0.68
N GLY A 16 2.59 8.56 0.85
CA GLY A 16 3.36 8.19 2.02
C GLY A 16 3.64 6.68 2.10
N PRO A 17 4.56 6.27 2.99
CA PRO A 17 4.79 4.86 3.31
C PRO A 17 3.61 4.28 4.11
N ALA A 18 3.68 2.99 4.45
CA ALA A 18 2.72 2.38 5.37
C ALA A 18 2.68 3.14 6.70
N GLY A 19 1.48 3.49 7.14
CA GLY A 19 1.23 4.14 8.42
C GLY A 19 1.77 3.30 9.57
N GLU A 20 2.25 3.98 10.62
CA GLU A 20 2.70 3.30 11.82
C GLU A 20 1.53 2.68 12.59
N GLY A 21 1.84 1.67 13.41
CA GLY A 21 0.83 0.93 14.17
C GLY A 21 0.10 -0.09 13.32
N LEU A 22 -1.23 0.04 13.21
CA LEU A 22 -2.10 -1.02 12.69
C LEU A 22 -1.77 -1.44 11.26
N GLU A 23 -1.45 -0.50 10.36
CA GLU A 23 -1.15 -0.82 8.97
C GLU A 23 0.12 -1.66 8.85
N LYS A 24 1.23 -1.23 9.46
CA LYS A 24 2.48 -2.02 9.53
C LYS A 24 2.27 -3.38 10.21
N SER A 25 1.60 -3.42 11.36
CA SER A 25 1.35 -4.69 12.06
C SER A 25 0.50 -5.66 11.25
N MET A 26 -0.43 -5.19 10.42
CA MET A 26 -1.18 -6.07 9.53
C MET A 26 -0.36 -6.52 8.32
N LEU A 27 0.51 -5.66 7.79
CA LEU A 27 1.43 -6.01 6.71
C LEU A 27 2.48 -7.03 7.14
N GLU A 28 2.90 -7.08 8.42
CA GLU A 28 3.81 -8.12 8.93
C GLU A 28 3.30 -9.56 8.72
N PHE A 29 1.98 -9.74 8.58
CA PHE A 29 1.36 -11.04 8.31
C PHE A 29 1.02 -11.28 6.83
N ALA A 30 1.32 -10.32 5.95
CA ALA A 30 1.12 -10.49 4.51
C ALA A 30 2.34 -11.13 3.84
N GLU A 31 2.10 -11.85 2.76
CA GLU A 31 3.16 -12.43 1.94
C GLU A 31 3.81 -11.34 1.06
N ASP A 32 5.09 -11.52 0.72
CA ASP A 32 5.83 -10.65 -0.20
C ASP A 32 5.78 -9.15 0.12
N VAL A 33 5.82 -8.79 1.41
CA VAL A 33 5.83 -7.39 1.85
C VAL A 33 7.19 -6.74 1.59
N ASN A 34 7.18 -5.51 1.07
CA ASN A 34 8.37 -4.69 0.86
C ASN A 34 8.11 -3.23 1.27
N GLU A 35 9.09 -2.34 1.06
CA GLU A 35 9.04 -0.93 1.48
C GLU A 35 7.91 -0.12 0.82
N THR A 36 7.41 -0.59 -0.32
CA THR A 36 6.31 0.05 -1.07
C THR A 36 4.94 -0.55 -0.75
N SER A 37 4.89 -1.59 0.09
CA SER A 37 3.64 -2.23 0.50
C SER A 37 2.76 -1.28 1.31
N ARG A 38 1.49 -1.24 0.95
CA ARG A 38 0.41 -0.52 1.64
C ARG A 38 -0.82 -1.41 1.76
N LEU A 39 -1.70 -1.07 2.69
CA LEU A 39 -3.09 -1.52 2.65
C LEU A 39 -3.89 -0.47 1.87
N ALA A 40 -4.46 -0.85 0.72
CA ALA A 40 -5.17 0.09 -0.16
C ALA A 40 -6.31 0.82 0.57
N CYS A 41 -6.97 0.16 1.54
CA CYS A 41 -8.02 0.77 2.34
C CYS A 41 -7.53 1.90 3.28
N GLN A 42 -6.22 2.02 3.49
CA GLN A 42 -5.58 3.08 4.28
C GLN A 42 -5.04 4.23 3.40
N ILE A 43 -5.17 4.14 2.08
CA ILE A 43 -4.82 5.23 1.16
C ILE A 43 -6.06 6.10 0.95
N THR A 44 -6.07 7.29 1.55
CA THR A 44 -7.14 8.27 1.31
C THR A 44 -6.93 8.98 -0.03
N LEU A 45 -7.82 8.71 -0.99
CA LEU A 45 -7.79 9.35 -2.30
C LEU A 45 -8.05 10.85 -2.19
N ASN A 46 -7.33 11.62 -3.01
CA ASN A 46 -7.46 13.06 -3.19
C ASN A 46 -6.97 13.44 -4.60
N ASP A 47 -7.20 14.69 -5.01
CA ASP A 47 -6.87 15.16 -6.37
C ASP A 47 -5.38 15.04 -6.73
N ALA A 48 -4.47 15.06 -5.75
CA ALA A 48 -3.04 14.89 -6.01
C ALA A 48 -2.66 13.44 -6.40
N LEU A 49 -3.58 12.49 -6.20
CA LEU A 49 -3.47 11.08 -6.54
C LEU A 49 -4.16 10.71 -7.86
N ASP A 50 -4.60 11.67 -8.67
CA ASP A 50 -5.13 11.39 -10.00
C ASP A 50 -4.06 10.72 -10.90
N GLY A 51 -4.36 9.51 -11.38
CA GLY A 51 -3.41 8.66 -12.11
C GLY A 51 -2.56 7.73 -11.25
N LEU A 52 -2.84 7.59 -9.94
CA LEU A 52 -2.14 6.67 -9.03
C LEU A 52 -2.00 5.26 -9.63
N VAL A 53 -0.76 4.76 -9.64
CA VAL A 53 -0.44 3.39 -10.07
C VAL A 53 -0.17 2.51 -8.84
N LEU A 54 -0.95 1.44 -8.73
CA LEU A 54 -0.78 0.39 -7.73
C LEU A 54 -0.57 -0.95 -8.43
N ARG A 55 0.26 -1.81 -7.84
CA ARG A 55 0.46 -3.20 -8.28
C ARG A 55 -0.13 -4.15 -7.24
N LEU A 56 -0.77 -5.22 -7.72
CA LEU A 56 -1.32 -6.25 -6.85
C LEU A 56 -0.27 -7.36 -6.65
N PRO A 57 -0.21 -7.99 -5.46
CA PRO A 57 0.50 -9.25 -5.28
C PRO A 57 -0.23 -10.39 -5.99
N ASP A 58 0.46 -11.52 -6.17
CA ASP A 58 -0.08 -12.69 -6.87
C ASP A 58 -1.30 -13.31 -6.14
N ARG A 59 -1.39 -13.15 -4.82
CA ARG A 59 -2.45 -13.74 -3.97
C ARG A 59 -2.81 -12.83 -2.79
N GLN A 60 -4.06 -12.93 -2.34
CA GLN A 60 -4.62 -12.24 -1.18
C GLN A 60 -5.45 -13.22 -0.34
N HIS A 61 -5.18 -13.29 0.96
CA HIS A 61 -5.93 -14.09 1.94
C HIS A 61 -6.07 -13.33 3.27
#